data_AF-A0A959T7F1-F1
#
_entry.id   AF-A0A959T7F1-F1
#
_cell.length_a   1.000
_cell.length_b   1.000
_cell.length_c   1.000
_cell.angle_alpha   90.00
_cell.angle_beta   90.00
_cell.angle_gamma   90.00
#
_symmetry.space_group_name_H-M   'P 1'
#
loop_
_entity.id
_entity.type
_entity.pdbx_description
1 polymer ?
#
loop_
_entity_poly.entity_id
_entity_poly.type
_entity_poly.pdbx_seq_one_letter_code
_entity_poly.pdbx_strand_id
1 'polypeptide(L)'
;MRTRSGHLLAFVVLLLGGFRPADAQVTWRRTYGGFGTDEGLCVRTTSDGGILVAGSTGSFGAGSSDFYLLRLDGNGDPLWSGVYGGPGAETGVSCVELADGHAIAGTTSLGQHGGYDYMLVRTDQNGAPLWERHYGSTEWDLCHAMVGLPDGFLLGGITYGGGHTTGAAFFVRTDLAGDTLWTRTMATDGRSECLGLHAT
;
A
#
# COMPACT_ATOMS: atom_id res chain seq x y z
N MET A 1 -44.07 75.57 -15.35
CA MET A 1 -43.07 74.63 -15.91
C MET A 1 -42.75 73.59 -14.83
N ARG A 2 -43.27 72.36 -14.96
CA ARG A 2 -43.05 71.21 -14.05
C ARG A 2 -42.41 70.09 -14.85
N THR A 3 -41.34 69.47 -14.35
CA THR A 3 -40.95 68.03 -14.48
C THR A 3 -39.64 67.84 -13.68
N ARG A 4 -39.65 67.22 -12.49
CA ARG A 4 -39.52 65.78 -12.14
C ARG A 4 -38.09 65.19 -12.23
N SER A 5 -37.52 64.99 -11.02
CA SER A 5 -36.86 63.79 -10.47
C SER A 5 -36.02 62.88 -11.39
N GLY A 6 -34.77 62.65 -10.96
CA GLY A 6 -33.98 61.47 -11.32
C GLY A 6 -33.19 60.99 -10.10
N HIS A 7 -33.72 59.99 -9.38
CA HIS A 7 -32.94 59.18 -8.43
C HIS A 7 -32.15 58.14 -9.22
N LEU A 8 -30.82 58.13 -9.10
CA LEU A 8 -30.01 57.01 -9.57
C LEU A 8 -29.74 56.09 -8.38
N LEU A 9 -30.46 54.97 -8.33
CA LEU A 9 -30.23 53.88 -7.39
C LEU A 9 -29.06 53.05 -7.95
N ALA A 10 -27.91 53.06 -7.27
CA ALA A 10 -26.80 52.18 -7.62
C ALA A 10 -27.08 50.77 -7.06
N PHE A 11 -27.35 49.80 -7.94
CA PHE A 11 -27.33 48.39 -7.57
C PHE A 11 -25.89 47.88 -7.62
N VAL A 12 -25.29 47.65 -6.45
CA VAL A 12 -24.10 46.80 -6.33
C VAL A 12 -24.60 45.36 -6.28
N VAL A 13 -24.47 44.62 -7.38
CA VAL A 13 -24.60 43.16 -7.35
C VAL A 13 -23.27 42.61 -6.85
N LEU A 14 -23.19 42.32 -5.56
CA LEU A 14 -22.13 41.45 -5.03
C LEU A 14 -22.45 40.03 -5.55
N LEU A 15 -21.74 39.58 -6.58
CA LEU A 15 -21.70 38.15 -6.89
C LEU A 15 -20.94 37.47 -5.74
N LEU A 16 -21.67 37.06 -4.71
CA LEU A 16 -21.22 36.04 -3.79
C LEU A 16 -20.96 34.81 -4.65
N GLY A 17 -19.69 34.60 -5.01
CA GLY A 17 -19.22 33.36 -5.60
C GLY A 17 -19.59 32.24 -4.64
N GLY A 18 -20.73 31.61 -4.91
CA GLY A 18 -21.24 30.53 -4.09
C GLY A 18 -20.17 29.46 -4.02
N PHE A 19 -19.70 29.19 -2.80
CA PHE A 19 -18.95 27.99 -2.50
C PHE A 19 -19.87 26.83 -2.88
N ARG A 20 -19.67 26.27 -4.07
CA ARG A 20 -20.28 25.00 -4.43
C ARG A 20 -19.51 23.99 -3.59
N PRO A 21 -20.14 23.28 -2.64
CA PRO A 21 -19.51 22.07 -2.14
C PRO A 21 -19.18 21.26 -3.40
N ALA A 22 -17.92 20.88 -3.57
CA ALA A 22 -17.59 19.90 -4.57
C ALA A 22 -18.39 18.66 -4.15
N ASP A 23 -19.51 18.41 -4.83
CA ASP A 23 -20.20 17.16 -4.67
C ASP A 23 -19.14 16.09 -4.95
N ALA A 24 -18.93 15.18 -4.00
CA ALA A 24 -18.04 14.05 -4.16
C ALA A 24 -18.60 13.14 -5.27
N GLN A 25 -18.41 13.55 -6.51
CA GLN A 25 -18.87 12.86 -7.70
C GLN A 25 -17.74 11.95 -8.17
N VAL A 26 -18.10 10.70 -8.45
CA VAL A 26 -17.17 9.73 -9.04
C VAL A 26 -16.82 10.22 -10.44
N THR A 27 -15.57 10.62 -10.65
CA THR A 27 -15.08 11.12 -11.95
C THR A 27 -14.80 9.98 -12.92
N TRP A 28 -14.38 8.82 -12.41
CA TRP A 28 -14.24 7.58 -13.17
C TRP A 28 -14.33 6.35 -12.27
N ARG A 29 -14.68 5.21 -12.86
CA ARG A 29 -14.65 3.90 -12.21
C ARG A 29 -14.05 2.87 -13.16
N ARG A 30 -13.12 2.08 -12.64
CA ARG A 30 -12.46 0.99 -13.36
C ARG A 30 -12.35 -0.23 -12.44
N THR A 31 -12.17 -1.39 -13.05
CA THR A 31 -11.97 -2.66 -12.35
C THR A 31 -10.70 -3.29 -12.89
N TYR A 32 -9.85 -3.78 -11.99
CA TYR A 32 -8.57 -4.40 -12.34
C TYR A 32 -8.51 -5.77 -11.66
N GLY A 33 -7.99 -6.75 -12.37
CA GLY A 33 -8.05 -8.16 -11.97
C GLY A 33 -8.44 -9.06 -13.14
N GLY A 34 -8.76 -10.32 -12.84
CA GLY A 34 -9.14 -11.35 -13.80
C GLY A 34 -10.31 -12.19 -13.32
N PHE A 35 -10.26 -13.50 -13.60
CA PHE A 35 -11.34 -14.44 -13.25
C PHE A 35 -11.24 -15.01 -11.82
N GLY A 36 -10.08 -14.87 -11.18
CA GLY A 36 -9.83 -15.27 -9.80
C GLY A 36 -10.19 -14.18 -8.79
N THR A 37 -9.80 -14.39 -7.53
CA THR A 37 -9.97 -13.40 -6.46
C THR A 37 -8.83 -12.39 -6.52
N ASP A 38 -9.16 -11.11 -6.65
CA ASP A 38 -8.20 -10.01 -6.68
C ASP A 38 -8.53 -8.99 -5.59
N GLU A 39 -7.53 -8.59 -4.81
CA GLU A 39 -7.69 -7.69 -3.67
C GLU A 39 -6.71 -6.53 -3.78
N GLY A 40 -7.19 -5.31 -3.51
CA GLY A 40 -6.35 -4.11 -3.39
C GLY A 40 -6.36 -3.61 -1.95
N LEU A 41 -5.25 -3.81 -1.23
CA LEU A 41 -5.13 -3.49 0.20
C LEU A 41 -4.28 -2.25 0.46
N CYS A 42 -3.51 -1.78 -0.52
CA CYS A 42 -2.76 -0.52 -0.46
C CYS A 42 -3.02 0.31 -1.72
N VAL A 43 -3.26 1.61 -1.52
CA VAL A 43 -3.36 2.60 -2.60
C VAL A 43 -2.51 3.81 -2.21
N ARG A 44 -1.67 4.28 -3.14
CA ARG A 44 -0.83 5.48 -2.99
C ARG A 44 -0.95 6.33 -4.25
N THR A 45 -0.96 7.65 -4.09
CA THR A 45 -0.63 8.55 -5.21
C THR A 45 0.87 8.52 -5.46
N THR A 46 1.27 8.60 -6.72
CA THR A 46 2.68 8.69 -7.10
C THR A 46 3.12 10.12 -7.34
N SER A 47 4.43 10.36 -7.29
CA SER A 47 5.05 11.69 -7.44
C SER A 47 4.75 12.36 -8.79
N ASP A 48 4.49 11.56 -9.83
CA ASP A 48 4.08 12.01 -11.17
C ASP A 48 2.56 12.21 -11.34
N GLY A 49 1.80 12.10 -10.25
CA GLY A 49 0.34 12.27 -10.24
C GLY A 49 -0.47 11.05 -10.67
N GLY A 50 0.16 9.88 -10.78
CA GLY A 50 -0.51 8.60 -10.98
C GLY A 50 -0.93 7.91 -9.67
N ILE A 51 -1.28 6.64 -9.78
CA ILE A 51 -1.72 5.78 -8.67
C ILE A 51 -0.91 4.49 -8.67
N LEU A 52 -0.50 4.03 -7.48
CA LEU A 52 0.05 2.72 -7.23
C LEU A 52 -0.93 1.95 -6.36
N VAL A 53 -1.33 0.76 -6.80
CA VAL A 53 -2.21 -0.14 -6.08
C VAL A 53 -1.46 -1.43 -5.80
N ALA A 54 -1.54 -1.94 -4.57
CA ALA A 54 -0.99 -3.23 -4.21
C ALA A 54 -2.00 -4.09 -3.47
N GLY A 55 -1.85 -5.39 -3.63
CA GLY A 55 -2.56 -6.40 -2.86
C GLY A 55 -2.20 -7.78 -3.37
N SER A 56 -3.21 -8.60 -3.66
CA SER A 56 -3.01 -9.99 -4.05
C SER A 56 -3.88 -10.35 -5.25
N THR A 57 -3.43 -11.32 -6.03
CA THR A 57 -4.15 -11.82 -7.20
C THR A 57 -4.15 -13.35 -7.22
N GLY A 58 -5.33 -13.96 -7.28
CA GLY A 58 -5.53 -15.35 -7.68
C GLY A 58 -5.86 -15.49 -9.17
N SER A 59 -5.80 -14.40 -9.92
CA SER A 59 -6.06 -14.35 -11.37
C SER A 59 -4.80 -14.53 -12.21
N PHE A 60 -3.63 -14.20 -11.66
CA PHE A 60 -2.34 -14.21 -12.33
C PHE A 60 -1.28 -14.81 -11.42
N GLY A 61 -0.17 -15.31 -11.98
CA GLY A 61 0.95 -15.82 -11.21
C GLY A 61 1.03 -17.34 -11.18
N ALA A 62 1.85 -17.86 -10.25
CA ALA A 62 2.20 -19.27 -10.18
C ALA A 62 1.53 -20.00 -8.99
N GLY A 63 0.99 -19.24 -8.05
CA GLY A 63 0.41 -19.74 -6.81
C GLY A 63 -1.12 -19.71 -6.82
N SER A 64 -1.70 -19.98 -5.64
CA SER A 64 -3.15 -19.77 -5.43
C SER A 64 -3.51 -18.31 -5.21
N SER A 65 -2.51 -17.50 -4.84
CA SER A 65 -2.57 -16.05 -4.71
C SER A 65 -1.14 -15.54 -4.75
N ASP A 66 -0.84 -14.54 -5.58
CA ASP A 66 0.48 -13.92 -5.68
C ASP A 66 0.36 -12.43 -5.29
N PHE A 67 1.46 -11.77 -4.87
CA PHE A 67 1.46 -10.31 -4.73
C PHE A 67 1.16 -9.66 -6.07
N TYR A 68 0.30 -8.65 -6.06
CA TYR A 68 -0.04 -7.87 -7.25
C TYR A 68 0.26 -6.39 -7.03
N LEU A 69 1.08 -5.80 -7.90
CA LEU A 69 1.37 -4.37 -7.93
C LEU A 69 0.93 -3.79 -9.27
N LEU A 70 0.09 -2.77 -9.22
CA LEU A 70 -0.52 -2.15 -10.38
C LEU A 70 -0.20 -0.65 -10.39
N ARG A 71 0.39 -0.19 -11.48
CA ARG A 71 0.70 1.22 -11.73
C ARG A 71 -0.31 1.77 -12.73
N LEU A 72 -0.96 2.87 -12.36
CA LEU A 72 -1.99 3.55 -13.15
C LEU A 72 -1.62 5.02 -13.39
N ASP A 73 -2.04 5.58 -14.52
CA ASP A 73 -2.00 7.03 -14.69
C ASP A 73 -3.05 7.75 -13.80
N GLY A 74 -3.11 9.08 -13.86
CA GLY A 74 -4.07 9.88 -13.09
C GLY A 74 -5.55 9.67 -13.47
N ASN A 75 -5.82 9.04 -14.62
CA ASN A 75 -7.16 8.69 -15.11
C ASN A 75 -7.54 7.22 -14.84
N GLY A 76 -6.66 6.48 -14.15
CA GLY A 76 -6.82 5.06 -13.88
C GLY A 76 -6.49 4.16 -15.09
N ASP A 77 -5.88 4.65 -16.15
CA ASP A 77 -5.40 3.77 -17.23
C ASP A 77 -4.17 2.99 -16.77
N PRO A 78 -4.11 1.65 -16.94
CA PRO A 78 -2.95 0.85 -16.55
C PRO A 78 -1.71 1.25 -17.35
N LEU A 79 -0.63 1.57 -16.63
CA LEU A 79 0.70 1.77 -17.20
C LEU A 79 1.47 0.44 -17.25
N TRP A 80 1.47 -0.30 -16.13
CA TRP A 80 2.01 -1.65 -16.04
C TRP A 80 1.42 -2.36 -14.82
N SER A 81 1.53 -3.69 -14.80
CA SER A 81 1.30 -4.49 -13.60
C SER A 81 2.38 -5.57 -13.45
N GLY A 82 2.64 -5.94 -12.20
CA GLY A 82 3.62 -6.96 -11.84
C GLY A 82 3.02 -7.94 -10.83
N VAL A 83 3.38 -9.20 -10.99
CA VAL A 83 2.95 -10.31 -10.14
C VAL A 83 4.21 -10.93 -9.54
N TYR A 84 4.24 -11.05 -8.21
CA TYR A 84 5.41 -11.53 -7.48
C TYR A 84 5.00 -12.56 -6.45
N GLY A 85 5.65 -13.71 -6.46
CA GLY A 85 5.27 -14.84 -5.64
C GLY A 85 5.77 -16.13 -6.24
N GLY A 86 5.41 -17.22 -5.58
CA GLY A 86 5.87 -18.56 -5.91
C GLY A 86 4.71 -19.52 -6.12
N PRO A 87 4.93 -20.83 -6.00
CA PRO A 87 3.84 -21.81 -6.03
C PRO A 87 2.92 -21.76 -4.80
N GLY A 88 3.16 -20.82 -3.87
CA GLY A 88 2.48 -20.70 -2.58
C GLY A 88 1.26 -19.78 -2.63
N ALA A 89 0.92 -19.25 -1.47
CA ALA A 89 -0.04 -18.18 -1.32
C ALA A 89 0.64 -16.96 -0.70
N GLU A 90 0.62 -15.86 -1.44
CA GLU A 90 1.10 -14.57 -1.02
C GLU A 90 -0.07 -13.59 -0.82
N THR A 91 -0.05 -12.86 0.29
CA THR A 91 -1.01 -11.81 0.63
C THR A 91 -0.31 -10.46 0.74
N GLY A 92 -0.44 -9.60 -0.27
CA GLY A 92 0.18 -8.27 -0.29
C GLY A 92 -0.64 -7.27 0.52
N VAL A 93 -0.01 -6.50 1.42
CA VAL A 93 -0.72 -5.61 2.36
C VAL A 93 -0.29 -4.14 2.27
N SER A 94 0.92 -3.85 1.82
CA SER A 94 1.45 -2.49 1.78
C SER A 94 2.38 -2.26 0.58
N CYS A 95 2.48 -1.01 0.16
CA CYS A 95 3.22 -0.57 -1.02
C CYS A 95 3.88 0.78 -0.80
N VAL A 96 5.03 1.03 -1.41
CA VAL A 96 5.77 2.28 -1.29
C VAL A 96 6.32 2.67 -2.67
N GLU A 97 6.21 3.96 -3.02
CA GLU A 97 6.95 4.56 -4.13
C GLU A 97 8.31 5.03 -3.61
N LEU A 98 9.36 4.75 -4.38
CA LEU A 98 10.74 5.16 -4.15
C LEU A 98 11.21 5.99 -5.34
N ALA A 99 12.30 6.75 -5.17
CA ALA A 99 12.86 7.55 -6.26
C ALA A 99 13.28 6.69 -7.48
N ASP A 100 13.71 5.45 -7.23
CA ASP A 100 14.25 4.53 -8.24
C ASP A 100 13.36 3.31 -8.51
N GLY A 101 12.14 3.29 -7.98
CA GLY A 101 11.22 2.17 -8.17
C GLY A 101 10.15 2.08 -7.10
N HIS A 102 9.80 0.84 -6.72
CA HIS A 102 8.70 0.60 -5.79
C HIS A 102 9.03 -0.57 -4.85
N ALA A 103 8.25 -0.70 -3.79
CA ALA A 103 8.28 -1.86 -2.92
C ALA A 103 6.87 -2.31 -2.57
N ILE A 104 6.69 -3.63 -2.42
CA ILE A 104 5.46 -4.28 -1.94
C ILE A 104 5.84 -5.27 -0.83
N ALA A 105 5.04 -5.27 0.23
CA ALA A 105 5.24 -6.15 1.38
C ALA A 105 3.95 -6.85 1.77
N GLY A 106 4.11 -8.02 2.38
CA GLY A 106 3.00 -8.87 2.80
C GLY A 106 3.49 -10.17 3.40
N THR A 107 2.66 -11.19 3.32
CA THR A 107 2.93 -12.52 3.87
C THR A 107 3.03 -13.54 2.75
N THR A 108 3.95 -14.50 2.84
CA THR A 108 3.99 -15.71 1.99
C THR A 108 3.74 -16.96 2.82
N SER A 109 3.10 -17.97 2.24
CA SER A 109 2.93 -19.30 2.84
C SER A 109 4.12 -20.23 2.63
N LEU A 110 5.11 -19.83 1.82
CA LEU A 110 6.30 -20.60 1.51
C LEU A 110 7.55 -19.78 1.82
N GLY A 111 7.59 -19.28 3.05
CA GLY A 111 8.73 -18.57 3.60
C GLY A 111 10.01 -19.40 3.63
N GLN A 112 11.16 -18.73 3.70
CA GLN A 112 12.47 -19.40 3.77
C GLN A 112 12.75 -20.02 5.15
N HIS A 113 11.93 -19.72 6.16
CA HIS A 113 12.15 -20.18 7.54
C HIS A 113 11.17 -21.28 7.96
N GLY A 114 10.17 -21.61 7.13
CA GLY A 114 9.05 -22.49 7.47
C GLY A 114 7.84 -21.67 7.95
N GLY A 115 6.64 -22.26 7.90
CA GLY A 115 5.41 -21.52 8.23
C GLY A 115 5.12 -20.37 7.25
N TYR A 116 4.45 -19.34 7.76
CA TYR A 116 4.23 -18.09 7.02
C TYR A 116 5.33 -17.10 7.36
N ASP A 117 5.87 -16.39 6.37
CA ASP A 117 6.92 -15.37 6.57
C ASP A 117 6.47 -14.02 6.02
N TYR A 118 7.12 -12.94 6.50
CA TYR A 118 7.03 -11.64 5.84
C TYR A 118 7.79 -11.74 4.53
N MET A 119 7.20 -11.25 3.45
CA MET A 119 7.86 -11.12 2.16
C MET A 119 7.89 -9.65 1.75
N LEU A 120 9.04 -9.20 1.26
CA LEU A 120 9.27 -7.86 0.72
C LEU A 120 9.89 -7.98 -0.66
N VAL A 121 9.25 -7.36 -1.65
CA VAL A 121 9.75 -7.29 -3.02
C VAL A 121 10.05 -5.84 -3.37
N ARG A 122 11.24 -5.58 -3.90
CA ARG A 122 11.64 -4.29 -4.46
C ARG A 122 11.71 -4.40 -5.98
N THR A 123 11.18 -3.41 -6.66
CA THR A 123 11.08 -3.37 -8.11
C THR A 123 11.74 -2.12 -8.65
N ASP A 124 12.03 -2.10 -9.95
CA ASP A 124 12.34 -0.86 -10.66
C ASP A 124 11.07 -0.02 -10.92
N GLN A 125 11.23 1.07 -11.67
CA GLN A 125 10.12 1.98 -12.04
C GLN A 125 9.08 1.34 -12.99
N ASN A 126 9.45 0.27 -13.68
CA ASN A 126 8.59 -0.46 -14.62
C ASN A 126 7.98 -1.73 -14.00
N GLY A 127 8.21 -1.98 -12.72
CA GLY A 127 7.73 -3.18 -12.02
C GLY A 127 8.58 -4.42 -12.25
N ALA A 128 9.77 -4.32 -12.84
CA ALA A 128 10.66 -5.47 -12.90
C ALA A 128 11.23 -5.76 -11.49
N PRO A 129 11.20 -7.02 -11.00
CA PRO A 129 11.71 -7.34 -9.69
C PRO A 129 13.23 -7.16 -9.66
N LEU A 130 13.72 -6.42 -8.66
CA LEU A 130 15.14 -6.22 -8.41
C LEU A 130 15.65 -7.17 -7.33
N TRP A 131 14.85 -7.40 -6.28
CA TRP A 131 15.13 -8.41 -5.28
C TRP A 131 13.87 -8.75 -4.46
N GLU A 132 13.95 -9.89 -3.79
CA GLU A 132 12.96 -10.39 -2.84
C GLU A 132 13.67 -10.78 -1.52
N ARG A 133 13.01 -10.54 -0.39
CA ARG A 133 13.48 -10.88 0.96
C ARG A 133 12.36 -11.46 1.79
N HIS A 134 12.75 -12.37 2.67
CA HIS A 134 11.85 -13.05 3.60
C HIS A 134 12.32 -12.79 5.03
N TYR A 135 11.39 -12.54 5.96
CA TYR A 135 11.70 -12.29 7.36
C TYR A 135 10.69 -12.98 8.25
N GLY A 136 11.19 -13.67 9.28
CA GLY A 136 10.33 -14.37 10.22
C GLY A 136 11.13 -15.35 11.05
N SER A 137 10.40 -16.29 11.62
CA SER A 137 10.87 -17.38 12.45
C SER A 137 10.51 -18.72 11.79
N THR A 138 10.76 -19.83 12.47
CA THR A 138 10.29 -21.14 11.97
C THR A 138 8.79 -21.38 12.16
N GLU A 139 8.10 -20.44 12.82
CA GLU A 139 6.66 -20.47 13.09
C GLU A 139 5.91 -19.54 12.13
N TRP A 140 4.73 -19.04 12.51
CA TRP A 140 3.97 -18.12 11.65
C TRP A 140 4.34 -16.67 11.95
N ASP A 141 4.66 -15.94 10.91
CA ASP A 141 5.00 -14.52 10.91
C ASP A 141 4.15 -13.83 9.83
N LEU A 142 3.13 -13.09 10.25
CA LEU A 142 2.18 -12.44 9.34
C LEU A 142 2.48 -10.93 9.29
N CYS A 143 2.81 -10.43 8.11
CA CYS A 143 3.06 -9.01 7.87
C CYS A 143 1.72 -8.28 7.70
N HIS A 144 1.57 -7.14 8.36
CA HIS A 144 0.34 -6.33 8.32
C HIS A 144 0.59 -4.93 7.79
N ALA A 145 1.81 -4.41 7.93
CA ALA A 145 2.13 -3.06 7.49
C ALA A 145 3.59 -2.93 7.09
N MET A 146 3.84 -1.97 6.20
CA MET A 146 5.17 -1.48 5.86
C MET A 146 5.11 0.03 5.68
N VAL A 147 6.16 0.72 6.11
CA VAL A 147 6.46 2.10 5.74
C VAL A 147 7.87 2.22 5.15
N GLY A 148 8.01 3.06 4.13
CA GLY A 148 9.31 3.43 3.57
C GLY A 148 9.97 4.54 4.38
N LEU A 149 11.28 4.48 4.51
CA LEU A 149 12.13 5.43 5.19
C LEU A 149 13.25 5.87 4.22
N PRO A 150 13.89 7.04 4.44
CA PRO A 150 14.95 7.52 3.56
C PRO A 150 16.10 6.51 3.35
N ASP A 151 16.33 5.66 4.34
CA ASP A 151 17.41 4.68 4.42
C ASP A 151 16.90 3.22 4.46
N GLY A 152 15.63 2.94 4.15
CA GLY A 152 15.14 1.55 4.01
C GLY A 152 13.66 1.37 4.33
N PHE A 153 13.30 0.23 4.92
CA PHE A 153 11.91 -0.11 5.25
C PHE A 153 11.73 -0.45 6.73
N LEU A 154 10.56 -0.15 7.28
CA LEU A 154 10.09 -0.73 8.52
C LEU A 154 8.84 -1.55 8.23
N LEU A 155 8.89 -2.84 8.57
CA LEU A 155 7.78 -3.78 8.48
C LEU A 155 7.27 -4.10 9.88
N GLY A 156 5.98 -4.39 9.98
CA GLY A 156 5.32 -4.71 11.23
C GLY A 156 4.16 -5.67 11.04
N GLY A 157 3.96 -6.52 12.04
CA GLY A 157 2.84 -7.46 12.10
C GLY A 157 2.87 -8.28 13.38
N ILE A 158 2.66 -9.58 13.24
CA ILE A 158 2.61 -10.56 14.33
C ILE A 158 3.59 -11.71 14.08
N THR A 159 4.20 -12.23 15.14
CA THR A 159 4.98 -13.48 15.16
C THR A 159 4.44 -14.45 16.19
N TYR A 160 4.47 -15.73 15.87
CA TYR A 160 4.25 -16.83 16.81
C TYR A 160 5.56 -17.53 17.21
N GLY A 161 6.69 -17.06 16.68
CA GLY A 161 8.02 -17.56 17.01
C GLY A 161 8.45 -17.27 18.45
N GLY A 162 9.56 -17.88 18.88
CA GLY A 162 10.17 -17.58 20.18
C GLY A 162 9.34 -17.96 21.41
N GLY A 163 8.35 -18.85 21.24
CA GLY A 163 7.46 -19.29 22.32
C GLY A 163 6.22 -18.40 22.51
N HIS A 164 5.95 -17.46 21.61
CA HIS A 164 4.80 -16.56 21.67
C HIS A 164 3.54 -17.18 21.06
N THR A 165 3.00 -18.23 21.68
CA THR A 165 1.84 -18.97 21.15
C THR A 165 0.56 -18.14 21.02
N THR A 166 0.45 -17.03 21.77
CA THR A 166 -0.65 -16.06 21.66
C THR A 166 -0.42 -14.98 20.60
N GLY A 167 0.79 -14.89 20.06
CA GLY A 167 1.23 -13.87 19.13
C GLY A 167 1.87 -12.66 19.81
N ALA A 168 3.02 -12.23 19.28
CA ALA A 168 3.72 -11.01 19.69
C ALA A 168 3.89 -10.06 18.50
N ALA A 169 3.90 -8.74 18.78
CA ALA A 169 4.11 -7.76 17.72
C ALA A 169 5.56 -7.87 17.25
N PHE A 170 5.75 -8.06 15.95
CA PHE A 170 7.06 -8.26 15.35
C PHE A 170 7.35 -7.13 14.38
N PHE A 171 8.58 -6.61 14.47
CA PHE A 171 9.05 -5.50 13.66
C PHE A 171 10.39 -5.86 13.02
N VAL A 172 10.52 -5.50 11.74
CA VAL A 172 11.76 -5.68 10.97
C VAL A 172 12.14 -4.33 10.39
N ARG A 173 13.32 -3.82 10.76
CA ARG A 173 13.93 -2.65 10.13
C ARG A 173 15.02 -3.13 9.18
N THR A 174 14.97 -2.68 7.94
CA THR A 174 15.92 -3.06 6.89
C THR A 174 16.59 -1.83 6.29
N ASP A 175 17.71 -2.00 5.60
CA ASP A 175 18.16 -0.98 4.67
C ASP A 175 17.38 -1.02 3.33
N LEU A 176 17.81 -0.24 2.34
CA LEU A 176 17.23 -0.22 0.98
C LEU A 176 17.57 -1.47 0.14
N ALA A 177 18.55 -2.28 0.54
CA ALA A 177 18.84 -3.57 -0.08
C ALA A 177 17.98 -4.70 0.52
N GLY A 178 17.19 -4.39 1.56
CA GLY A 178 16.39 -5.36 2.31
C GLY A 178 17.24 -6.17 3.30
N ASP A 179 18.44 -5.69 3.64
CA ASP A 179 19.26 -6.34 4.67
C ASP A 179 18.76 -5.90 6.05
N THR A 180 18.56 -6.87 6.95
CA THR A 180 18.04 -6.61 8.28
C THR A 180 19.02 -5.79 9.11
N LEU A 181 18.60 -4.57 9.50
CA LEU A 181 19.32 -3.73 10.46
C LEU A 181 19.02 -4.16 11.89
N TRP A 182 17.74 -4.44 12.17
CA TRP A 182 17.32 -5.05 13.43
C TRP A 182 15.92 -5.66 13.34
N THR A 183 15.65 -6.59 14.25
CA THR A 183 14.29 -7.04 14.56
C THR A 183 13.91 -6.70 16.00
N ARG A 184 12.62 -6.50 16.27
CA ARG A 184 12.08 -6.29 17.63
C ARG A 184 10.79 -7.07 17.79
N THR A 185 10.66 -7.70 18.95
CA THR A 185 9.43 -8.37 19.37
C THR A 185 8.90 -7.68 20.62
N MET A 186 7.61 -7.38 20.63
CA MET A 186 6.90 -6.81 21.78
C MET A 186 5.75 -7.73 22.13
N ALA A 187 5.78 -8.30 23.33
CA ALA A 187 4.78 -9.24 23.82
C ALA A 187 4.17 -8.73 25.12
N THR A 188 2.93 -9.12 25.36
CA THR A 188 2.24 -9.04 26.66
C THR A 188 1.79 -10.45 27.05
N ASP A 189 1.09 -10.60 28.16
CA ASP A 189 0.46 -11.89 28.54
C ASP A 189 -0.64 -12.33 27.55
N GLY A 190 -1.04 -11.46 26.62
CA GLY A 190 -2.01 -11.74 25.56
C GLY A 190 -1.46 -11.48 24.15
N ARG A 191 -2.37 -11.54 23.16
CA ARG A 191 -2.03 -11.25 21.75
C ARG A 191 -1.57 -9.81 21.61
N SER A 192 -0.39 -9.63 21.03
CA SER A 192 0.16 -8.33 20.64
C SER A 192 0.46 -8.36 19.15
N GLU A 193 0.09 -7.33 18.40
CA GLU A 193 0.36 -7.23 16.96
C GLU A 193 0.48 -5.78 16.50
N CYS A 194 1.24 -5.54 15.44
CA CYS A 194 1.25 -4.27 14.74
C CYS A 194 0.22 -4.30 13.60
N LEU A 195 -0.74 -3.36 13.60
CA LEU A 195 -1.78 -3.27 12.55
C LEU A 195 -1.52 -2.15 11.54
N GLY A 196 -0.56 -1.28 11.80
CA GLY A 196 -0.31 -0.10 10.98
C GLY A 196 0.99 0.58 11.34
N LEU A 197 1.64 1.17 10.34
CA LEU A 197 2.86 1.95 10.45
C LEU A 197 2.71 3.25 9.65
N HIS A 198 3.25 4.33 10.18
CA HIS A 198 3.27 5.63 9.54
C HIS A 198 4.57 6.34 9.89
N ALA A 199 5.21 6.97 8.91
CA ALA A 199 6.37 7.83 9.09
C ALA A 199 5.93 9.27 8.83
N THR A 200 6.32 10.18 9.72
CA THR A 200 6.02 11.62 9.64
C THR A 200 7.15 12.37 8.97
#